data_AF-A0A9P6VZ22-F1
#
_entry.id   AF-A0A9P6VZ22-F1
#
_cell.length_a   1.000
_cell.length_b   1.000
_cell.length_c   1.000
_cell.angle_alpha   90.00
_cell.angle_beta   90.00
_cell.angle_gamma   90.00
#
_symmetry.space_group_name_H-M   'P 1'
#
loop_
_entity.id
_entity.type
_entity.pdbx_description
1 polymer ?
#
loop_
_entity_poly.entity_id
_entity_poly.type
_entity_poly.pdbx_seq_one_letter_code
_entity_poly.pdbx_strand_id
1 'polypeptide(L)'
;MMWKIFGFHKKIDTRNINDQLINDLDLSLFQRKDMKTVTIYTISIWGMLVLKIIHLFSDIYTCIKLLAFNTWSNEYIQPYLSFKISKWLFSGCIIFSILLLCWEGIHGLRIYQSRYVCSGYINNFTRRLYCLYDFRIFCLFDKITPSGYFQKLTFFCFFELKNCIGLLFADSPRQIINGLTLWSVLFAASDIDIVNSTDNVSANVITGDTTAVHGIISRIKIIAQTNHEEAVMLSFMFLSFLIWLLLFIKFTIAVIGSIYVCYRFGKDNQFETIREYIYVTVNYNLDYLIEKYKYKNFYSRTSLIDSSDSEFDSDWELDLPKLKLNGQYYNEMNCINNEMSKVSFIRTPDTLYSVPSYYYQ
;
A
#
# COMPACT_ATOMS: atom_id res chain seq x y z
N MET A 1 -3.97 22.06 -11.04
CA MET A 1 -4.84 21.31 -11.98
C MET A 1 -5.00 19.84 -11.55
N MET A 2 -3.91 19.09 -11.37
CA MET A 2 -3.92 17.65 -10.98
C MET A 2 -4.69 17.35 -9.68
N TRP A 3 -4.49 18.14 -8.62
CA TRP A 3 -5.19 17.96 -7.33
C TRP A 3 -6.73 18.08 -7.43
N LYS A 4 -7.25 18.86 -8.38
CA LYS A 4 -8.70 18.95 -8.63
C LYS A 4 -9.23 17.71 -9.35
N ILE A 5 -8.50 17.21 -10.37
CA ILE A 5 -8.84 16.00 -11.13
C ILE A 5 -8.89 14.76 -10.22
N PHE A 6 -7.98 14.68 -9.24
CA PHE A 6 -7.98 13.59 -8.26
C PHE A 6 -9.14 13.65 -7.27
N GLY A 7 -9.85 14.78 -7.14
CA GLY A 7 -11.08 14.88 -6.37
C GLY A 7 -10.92 14.65 -4.85
N PHE A 8 -9.74 14.87 -4.28
CA PHE A 8 -9.49 14.57 -2.86
C PHE A 8 -10.45 15.30 -1.89
N HIS A 9 -10.94 16.47 -2.27
CA HIS A 9 -11.85 17.30 -1.47
C HIS A 9 -13.33 17.11 -1.85
N LYS A 10 -13.65 16.45 -2.97
CA LYS A 10 -15.03 16.27 -3.43
C LYS A 10 -15.71 15.21 -2.53
N LYS A 11 -16.79 15.59 -1.86
CA LYS A 11 -17.66 14.65 -1.15
C LYS A 11 -18.48 13.92 -2.21
N ILE A 12 -18.40 12.60 -2.25
CA ILE A 12 -19.22 11.79 -3.14
C ILE A 12 -20.63 11.81 -2.55
N ASP A 13 -21.63 12.15 -3.37
CA ASP A 13 -23.03 12.03 -2.96
C ASP A 13 -23.43 10.56 -3.08
N THR A 14 -23.35 9.83 -1.96
CA THR A 14 -23.63 8.40 -1.87
C THR A 14 -25.11 8.05 -2.08
N ARG A 15 -25.95 9.02 -2.47
CA ARG A 15 -27.40 8.84 -2.64
C ARG A 15 -27.77 8.14 -3.95
N ASN A 16 -26.92 8.19 -4.96
CA ASN A 16 -27.19 7.58 -6.27
C ASN A 16 -26.49 6.23 -6.48
N ILE A 17 -25.61 5.83 -5.56
CA ILE A 17 -24.82 4.59 -5.68
C ILE A 17 -25.28 3.64 -4.57
N ASN A 18 -25.66 2.42 -4.95
CA ASN A 18 -26.07 1.39 -4.00
C ASN A 18 -24.86 0.89 -3.20
N ASP A 19 -24.53 1.62 -2.14
CA ASP A 19 -23.41 1.31 -1.25
C ASP A 19 -23.79 0.21 -0.26
N GLN A 20 -23.03 -0.87 -0.29
CA GLN A 20 -23.25 -1.96 0.64
C GLN A 20 -22.57 -1.71 1.99
N LEU A 21 -23.28 -2.05 3.07
CA LEU A 21 -22.74 -2.04 4.42
C LEU A 21 -21.97 -3.33 4.69
N ILE A 22 -20.82 -3.21 5.36
CA ILE A 22 -19.98 -4.35 5.74
C ILE A 22 -20.76 -5.40 6.56
N ASN A 23 -21.75 -4.97 7.35
CA ASN A 23 -22.55 -5.85 8.19
C ASN A 23 -23.52 -6.72 7.38
N ASP A 24 -23.92 -6.27 6.18
CA ASP A 24 -24.86 -6.99 5.32
C ASP A 24 -24.15 -8.02 4.44
N LEU A 25 -22.81 -7.98 4.39
CA LEU A 25 -22.00 -8.92 3.65
C LEU A 25 -21.72 -10.18 4.46
N ASP A 26 -21.98 -11.34 3.86
CA ASP A 26 -21.48 -12.60 4.37
C ASP A 26 -19.97 -12.74 4.05
N LEU A 27 -19.16 -12.24 4.97
CA LEU A 27 -17.70 -12.23 4.88
C LEU A 27 -17.09 -13.64 4.83
N SER A 28 -17.82 -14.68 5.25
CA SER A 28 -17.33 -16.06 5.23
C SER A 28 -17.07 -16.56 3.80
N LEU A 29 -17.86 -16.08 2.83
CA LEU A 29 -17.78 -16.49 1.43
C LEU A 29 -16.45 -16.09 0.76
N PHE A 30 -15.80 -15.03 1.26
CA PHE A 30 -14.58 -14.48 0.66
C PHE A 30 -13.29 -15.03 1.26
N GLN A 31 -13.38 -15.81 2.34
CA GLN A 31 -12.22 -16.29 3.07
C GLN A 31 -11.36 -17.23 2.21
N ARG A 32 -10.08 -16.88 2.04
CA ARG A 32 -9.07 -17.73 1.41
C ARG A 32 -7.93 -17.96 2.40
N LYS A 33 -7.71 -19.19 2.83
CA LYS A 33 -6.69 -19.56 3.82
C LYS A 33 -5.36 -20.01 3.18
N ASP A 34 -4.99 -19.43 2.05
CA ASP A 34 -3.72 -19.78 1.40
C ASP A 34 -2.55 -19.21 2.20
N MET A 35 -1.50 -20.01 2.43
CA MET A 35 -0.30 -19.57 3.16
C MET A 35 0.30 -18.28 2.58
N LYS A 36 0.31 -18.13 1.25
CA LYS A 36 0.76 -16.88 0.59
C LYS A 36 -0.08 -15.67 1.00
N THR A 37 -1.41 -15.82 1.04
CA THR A 37 -2.34 -14.73 1.41
C THR A 37 -2.16 -14.35 2.88
N VAL A 38 -1.97 -15.35 3.75
CA VAL A 38 -1.72 -15.14 5.18
C VAL A 38 -0.38 -14.43 5.40
N THR A 39 0.69 -14.85 4.72
CA THR A 39 2.00 -14.17 4.83
C THR A 39 1.94 -12.73 4.35
N ILE A 40 1.28 -12.46 3.21
CA ILE A 40 1.11 -11.10 2.71
C ILE A 40 0.30 -10.26 3.70
N TYR A 41 -0.78 -10.80 4.26
CA TYR A 41 -1.57 -10.14 5.28
C TYR A 41 -0.72 -9.75 6.49
N THR A 42 0.02 -10.71 7.06
CA THR A 42 0.83 -10.48 8.25
C THR A 42 1.91 -9.42 7.99
N ILE A 43 2.66 -9.53 6.90
CA ILE A 43 3.73 -8.57 6.60
C ILE A 43 3.15 -7.18 6.26
N SER A 44 2.13 -7.12 5.41
CA SER A 44 1.58 -5.85 4.91
C SER A 44 0.77 -5.08 5.95
N ILE A 45 -0.05 -5.77 6.75
CA ILE A 45 -0.90 -5.13 7.75
C ILE A 45 -0.15 -4.96 9.07
N TRP A 46 0.34 -6.05 9.66
CA TRP A 46 1.02 -6.00 10.96
C TRP A 46 2.43 -5.44 10.86
N GLY A 47 3.22 -5.87 9.87
CA GLY A 47 4.59 -5.36 9.67
C GLY A 47 4.61 -3.85 9.43
N MET A 48 3.77 -3.33 8.54
CA MET A 48 3.70 -1.88 8.30
C MET A 48 3.16 -1.09 9.51
N LEU A 49 2.26 -1.67 10.31
CA LEU A 49 1.78 -1.04 11.53
C LEU A 49 2.91 -0.91 12.55
N VAL A 50 3.63 -2.00 12.81
CA VAL A 50 4.77 -2.04 13.74
C VAL A 50 5.86 -1.07 13.29
N LEU A 51 6.22 -1.06 12.01
CA LEU A 51 7.20 -0.12 11.47
C LEU A 51 6.77 1.33 11.67
N LYS A 52 5.50 1.68 11.42
CA LYS A 52 4.98 3.04 11.68
C LYS A 52 5.08 3.43 13.16
N ILE A 53 4.79 2.51 14.06
CA ILE A 53 4.86 2.74 15.51
C ILE A 53 6.31 2.93 15.96
N ILE A 54 7.22 2.05 15.54
CA ILE A 54 8.66 2.13 15.86
C ILE A 54 9.23 3.45 15.33
N HIS A 55 8.91 3.80 14.09
CA HIS A 55 9.34 5.06 13.47
C HIS A 55 8.85 6.27 14.28
N LEU A 56 7.57 6.27 14.69
CA LEU A 56 7.01 7.34 15.53
C LEU A 56 7.71 7.44 16.89
N PHE A 57 8.00 6.33 17.56
CA PHE A 57 8.74 6.34 18.83
C PHE A 57 10.17 6.86 18.66
N SER A 58 10.86 6.43 17.60
CA SER A 58 12.20 6.92 17.24
C SER A 58 12.20 8.43 17.04
N ASP A 59 11.17 8.95 16.36
CA ASP A 59 10.99 10.38 16.13
C ASP A 59 10.76 11.16 17.42
N ILE A 60 9.87 10.67 18.29
CA ILE A 60 9.60 11.30 19.60
C ILE A 60 10.86 11.32 20.46
N TYR A 61 11.62 10.22 20.51
CA TYR A 61 12.87 10.15 21.27
C TYR A 61 13.90 11.19 20.77
N THR A 62 14.06 11.28 19.45
CA THR A 62 14.94 12.29 18.82
C THR A 62 14.46 13.71 19.14
N CYS A 63 13.15 13.95 19.12
CA CYS A 63 12.55 15.23 19.49
C CYS A 63 12.90 15.65 20.92
N ILE A 64 12.73 14.73 21.88
CA ILE A 64 13.01 14.98 23.31
C ILE A 64 14.50 15.30 23.51
N LYS A 65 15.40 14.52 22.89
CA LYS A 65 16.85 14.79 22.90
C LYS A 65 17.17 16.21 22.40
N LEU A 66 16.63 16.61 21.25
CA LEU A 66 16.89 17.92 20.65
C LEU A 66 16.26 19.10 21.41
N LEU A 67 15.04 18.94 21.91
CA LEU A 67 14.30 20.02 22.60
C LEU A 67 14.74 20.20 24.05
N ALA A 68 14.78 19.11 24.80
CA ALA A 68 14.97 19.13 26.26
C ALA A 68 16.45 19.21 26.63
N PHE A 69 17.32 18.48 25.93
CA PHE A 69 18.73 18.40 26.29
C PHE A 69 19.61 19.37 25.51
N ASN A 70 19.09 20.01 24.44
CA ASN A 70 19.88 20.92 23.59
C ASN A 70 21.22 20.32 23.12
N THR A 71 21.32 18.99 23.14
CA THR A 71 22.50 18.24 22.74
C THR A 71 22.12 17.43 21.52
N TRP A 72 22.97 17.52 20.50
CA TRP A 72 22.99 16.52 19.44
C TRP A 72 23.56 15.23 20.04
N SER A 73 23.27 14.06 19.46
CA SER A 73 23.44 12.78 20.16
C SER A 73 24.87 12.44 20.63
N ASN A 74 25.90 13.17 20.18
CA ASN A 74 27.18 13.37 20.86
C ASN A 74 28.02 14.47 20.17
N GLU A 75 29.09 14.90 20.84
CA GLU A 75 29.94 16.07 20.54
C GLU A 75 30.70 16.01 19.19
N TYR A 76 30.84 14.82 18.59
CA TYR A 76 31.74 14.57 17.45
C TYR A 76 31.11 14.63 16.05
N ILE A 77 29.80 14.39 15.90
CA ILE A 77 29.15 14.46 14.58
C ILE A 77 28.30 15.73 14.56
N GLN A 78 28.90 16.83 14.13
CA GLN A 78 28.15 18.07 13.95
C GLN A 78 27.24 17.94 12.72
N PRO A 79 25.93 18.27 12.83
CA PRO A 79 25.08 18.34 11.65
C PRO A 79 25.67 19.36 10.67
N TYR A 80 25.61 19.05 9.37
CA TYR A 80 26.05 19.95 8.29
C TYR A 80 25.41 21.36 8.39
N LEU A 81 24.24 21.44 9.05
CA LEU A 81 23.50 22.66 9.31
C LEU A 81 23.61 23.07 10.78
N SER A 82 23.78 24.38 11.02
CA SER A 82 23.86 24.97 12.37
C SER A 82 22.81 24.40 13.32
N PHE A 83 23.25 24.02 14.53
CA PHE A 83 22.43 23.36 15.55
C PHE A 83 21.09 24.06 15.81
N LYS A 84 21.08 25.40 15.78
CA LYS A 84 19.86 26.20 16.00
C LYS A 84 18.80 25.99 14.92
N ILE A 85 19.20 25.86 13.65
CA ILE A 85 18.26 25.67 12.53
C ILE A 85 17.75 24.23 12.53
N SER A 86 18.66 23.27 12.70
CA SER A 86 18.33 21.84 12.77
C SER A 86 17.34 21.54 13.89
N LYS A 87 17.52 22.13 15.09
CA LYS A 87 16.60 21.95 16.23
C LYS A 87 15.15 22.31 15.87
N TRP A 88 14.92 23.52 15.33
CA TRP A 88 13.58 23.98 15.01
C TRP A 88 12.96 23.25 13.82
N LEU A 89 13.76 22.90 12.82
CA LEU A 89 13.31 22.13 11.66
C LEU A 89 12.87 20.72 12.06
N PHE A 90 13.70 19.99 12.82
CA PHE A 90 13.35 18.65 13.29
C PHE A 90 12.10 18.68 14.17
N SER A 91 12.04 19.61 15.14
CA SER A 91 10.87 19.76 15.99
C SER A 91 9.60 20.08 15.19
N GLY A 92 9.69 20.98 14.20
CA GLY A 92 8.57 21.37 13.35
C GLY A 92 8.05 20.19 12.51
N CYS A 93 8.95 19.43 11.89
CA CYS A 93 8.59 18.24 11.11
C CYS A 93 7.92 17.16 11.97
N ILE A 94 8.40 16.93 13.20
CA ILE A 94 7.84 15.93 14.11
C ILE A 94 6.44 16.34 14.58
N ILE A 95 6.27 17.60 14.98
CA ILE A 95 4.94 18.13 15.36
C ILE A 95 3.98 18.02 14.16
N PHE A 96 4.42 18.41 12.97
CA PHE A 96 3.61 18.30 11.76
C PHE A 96 3.25 16.84 11.44
N SER A 97 4.17 15.90 11.60
CA SER A 97 3.94 14.46 11.45
C SER A 97 2.84 13.96 12.39
N ILE A 98 2.91 14.35 13.68
CA ILE A 98 1.92 13.97 14.69
C ILE A 98 0.55 14.58 14.36
N LEU A 99 0.49 15.86 14.00
CA LEU A 99 -0.76 16.52 13.61
C LEU A 99 -1.40 15.85 12.39
N LEU A 100 -0.59 15.50 11.38
CA LEU A 100 -1.06 14.81 10.18
C LEU A 100 -1.58 13.41 10.53
N LEU A 101 -0.89 12.67 11.40
CA LEU A 101 -1.33 11.36 11.90
C LEU A 101 -2.66 11.46 12.66
N CYS A 102 -2.80 12.45 13.55
CA CYS A 102 -4.04 12.70 14.29
C CYS A 102 -5.19 13.06 13.34
N TRP A 103 -4.92 13.92 12.36
CA TRP A 103 -5.91 14.32 11.35
C TRP A 103 -6.39 13.12 10.52
N GLU A 104 -5.47 12.32 9.99
CA GLU A 104 -5.79 11.09 9.25
C GLU A 104 -6.56 10.09 10.11
N GLY A 105 -6.19 9.96 11.39
CA GLY A 105 -6.87 9.10 12.36
C GLY A 105 -8.31 9.52 12.62
N ILE A 106 -8.55 10.79 12.95
CA ILE A 106 -9.90 11.32 13.20
C ILE A 106 -10.79 11.15 11.96
N HIS A 107 -10.27 11.54 10.79
CA HIS A 107 -11.02 11.42 9.54
C HIS A 107 -11.29 9.95 9.17
N GLY A 108 -10.33 9.06 9.39
CA GLY A 108 -10.47 7.63 9.16
C GLY A 108 -11.42 6.93 10.12
N LEU A 109 -11.45 7.34 11.40
CA LEU A 109 -12.42 6.85 12.39
C LEU A 109 -13.84 7.29 12.05
N ARG A 110 -14.03 8.52 11.58
CA ARG A 110 -15.34 8.99 11.10
C ARG A 110 -15.85 8.13 9.93
N ILE A 111 -14.98 7.74 9.00
CA ILE A 111 -15.34 6.85 7.88
C ILE A 111 -15.53 5.40 8.34
N TYR A 112 -14.81 4.95 9.37
CA TYR A 112 -15.06 3.64 9.97
C TYR A 112 -16.47 3.54 10.56
N GLN A 113 -16.98 4.62 11.15
CA GLN A 113 -18.34 4.67 11.68
C GLN A 113 -19.43 4.58 10.59
N SER A 114 -19.15 4.95 9.34
CA SER A 114 -20.16 4.89 8.27
C SER A 114 -20.45 3.48 7.78
N ARG A 115 -19.60 2.48 8.10
CA ARG A 115 -19.78 1.04 7.78
C ARG A 115 -19.90 0.68 6.28
N TYR A 116 -19.83 1.63 5.36
CA TYR A 116 -19.83 1.38 3.92
C TYR A 116 -18.49 0.78 3.43
N VAL A 117 -18.57 -0.31 2.66
CA VAL A 117 -17.39 -1.06 2.16
C VAL A 117 -16.52 -0.17 1.26
N CYS A 118 -17.12 0.49 0.27
CA CYS A 118 -16.43 1.29 -0.75
C CYS A 118 -15.68 2.49 -0.13
N SER A 119 -16.37 3.23 0.74
CA SER A 119 -15.77 4.34 1.50
C SER A 119 -14.63 3.87 2.41
N GLY A 120 -14.80 2.71 3.06
CA GLY A 120 -13.77 2.08 3.88
C GLY A 120 -12.52 1.68 3.08
N TYR A 121 -12.70 1.14 1.88
CA TYR A 121 -11.61 0.71 1.00
C TYR A 121 -10.76 1.89 0.48
N ILE A 122 -11.39 3.01 0.13
CA ILE A 122 -10.72 4.20 -0.43
C ILE A 122 -9.92 4.99 0.63
N ASN A 123 -10.28 4.85 1.90
CA ASN A 123 -9.52 5.44 2.99
C ASN A 123 -8.43 4.47 3.48
N ASN A 124 -7.16 4.85 3.33
CA ASN A 124 -6.03 4.03 3.76
C ASN A 124 -6.05 3.69 5.25
N PHE A 125 -6.44 4.63 6.11
CA PHE A 125 -6.52 4.41 7.55
C PHE A 125 -7.65 3.44 7.89
N THR A 126 -8.85 3.72 7.38
CA THR A 126 -10.04 2.88 7.62
C THR A 126 -9.85 1.46 7.06
N ARG A 127 -9.30 1.33 5.85
CA ARG A 127 -8.96 0.05 5.23
C ARG A 127 -8.04 -0.79 6.12
N ARG A 128 -6.98 -0.19 6.67
CA ARG A 128 -6.07 -0.88 7.59
C ARG A 128 -6.78 -1.30 8.87
N LEU A 129 -7.60 -0.42 9.46
CA LEU A 129 -8.38 -0.77 10.65
C LEU A 129 -9.34 -1.94 10.41
N TYR A 130 -10.03 -1.97 9.26
CA TYR A 130 -10.89 -3.10 8.91
C TYR A 130 -10.11 -4.41 8.77
N CYS A 131 -8.97 -4.39 8.07
CA CYS A 131 -8.12 -5.57 7.94
C CYS A 131 -7.51 -6.04 9.26
N LEU A 132 -7.24 -5.13 10.20
CA LEU A 132 -6.76 -5.47 11.54
C LEU A 132 -7.85 -6.16 12.37
N TYR A 133 -9.09 -5.70 12.24
CA TYR A 133 -10.21 -6.28 12.97
C TYR A 133 -10.63 -7.65 12.42
N ASP A 134 -10.65 -7.82 11.10
CA ASP A 134 -11.10 -9.06 10.46
C ASP A 134 -10.28 -9.41 9.21
N PHE A 135 -9.66 -10.59 9.24
CA PHE A 135 -8.90 -11.16 8.12
C PHE A 135 -9.78 -11.39 6.88
N ARG A 136 -11.08 -11.69 7.05
CA ARG A 136 -12.00 -11.90 5.93
C ARG A 136 -12.17 -10.63 5.10
N ILE A 137 -12.14 -9.46 5.75
CA ILE A 137 -12.21 -8.17 5.07
C ILE A 137 -10.94 -7.92 4.25
N PHE A 138 -9.77 -8.37 4.73
CA PHE A 138 -8.56 -8.33 3.92
C PHE A 138 -8.68 -9.18 2.65
N CYS A 139 -9.20 -10.41 2.74
CA CYS A 139 -9.45 -11.25 1.57
C CYS A 139 -10.45 -10.62 0.59
N LEU A 140 -11.48 -9.95 1.11
CA LEU A 140 -12.45 -9.22 0.31
C LEU A 140 -11.76 -8.07 -0.45
N PHE A 141 -10.99 -7.22 0.23
CA PHE A 141 -10.29 -6.10 -0.40
C PHE A 141 -9.23 -6.52 -1.42
N ASP A 142 -8.55 -7.64 -1.19
CA ASP A 142 -7.63 -8.24 -2.17
C ASP A 142 -8.35 -8.62 -3.47
N LYS A 143 -9.57 -9.17 -3.36
CA LYS A 143 -10.39 -9.56 -4.52
C LYS A 143 -11.06 -8.39 -5.24
N ILE A 144 -11.46 -7.35 -4.51
CA ILE A 144 -12.07 -6.13 -5.08
C ILE A 144 -11.04 -5.34 -5.90
N THR A 145 -9.75 -5.47 -5.57
CA THR A 145 -8.68 -4.76 -6.25
C THR A 145 -8.70 -5.10 -7.75
N PRO A 146 -8.79 -4.08 -8.64
CA PRO A 146 -8.92 -4.32 -10.06
C PRO A 146 -7.71 -5.04 -10.64
N SER A 147 -7.93 -5.81 -11.70
CA SER A 147 -6.90 -6.65 -12.33
C SER A 147 -6.28 -5.99 -13.58
N GLY A 148 -6.99 -5.05 -14.22
CA GLY A 148 -6.52 -4.30 -15.37
C GLY A 148 -5.34 -3.36 -15.09
N TYR A 149 -4.44 -3.18 -16.08
CA TYR A 149 -3.22 -2.38 -15.97
C TYR A 149 -3.52 -0.90 -15.72
N PHE A 150 -4.42 -0.30 -16.50
CA PHE A 150 -4.77 1.12 -16.33
C PHE A 150 -5.47 1.39 -15.00
N GLN A 151 -6.38 0.49 -14.59
CA GLN A 151 -7.06 0.58 -13.30
C GLN A 151 -6.07 0.43 -12.13
N LYS A 152 -5.17 -0.56 -12.19
CA LYS A 152 -4.10 -0.72 -11.19
C LYS A 152 -3.23 0.52 -11.09
N LEU A 153 -2.80 1.08 -12.22
CA LEU A 153 -2.01 2.30 -12.24
C LEU A 153 -2.78 3.48 -11.65
N THR A 154 -4.06 3.63 -11.99
CA THR A 154 -4.94 4.68 -11.45
C THR A 154 -5.11 4.55 -9.93
N PHE A 155 -5.37 3.34 -9.43
CA PHE A 155 -5.48 3.07 -8.00
C PHE A 155 -4.15 3.34 -7.29
N PHE A 156 -3.04 2.85 -7.85
CA PHE A 156 -1.71 3.09 -7.33
C PHE A 156 -1.41 4.59 -7.22
N CYS A 157 -1.57 5.35 -8.30
CA CYS A 157 -1.32 6.79 -8.31
C CYS A 157 -2.23 7.52 -7.31
N PHE A 158 -3.52 7.16 -7.24
CA PHE A 158 -4.46 7.76 -6.30
C PHE A 158 -4.07 7.54 -4.83
N PHE A 159 -3.75 6.30 -4.44
CA PHE A 159 -3.41 5.99 -3.06
C PHE A 159 -2.05 6.56 -2.64
N GLU A 160 -1.06 6.58 -3.54
CA GLU A 160 0.27 7.15 -3.24
C GLU A 160 0.22 8.68 -3.17
N LEU A 161 -0.46 9.35 -4.12
CA LEU A 161 -0.62 10.81 -4.09
C LEU A 161 -1.46 11.27 -2.89
N LYS A 162 -2.45 10.49 -2.46
CA LYS A 162 -3.24 10.81 -1.26
C LYS A 162 -2.39 10.79 0.02
N ASN A 163 -1.38 9.92 0.10
CA ASN A 163 -0.51 9.78 1.27
C ASN A 163 0.80 10.59 1.19
N CYS A 164 1.00 11.39 0.14
CA CYS A 164 2.30 12.00 -0.12
C CYS A 164 2.63 13.17 0.82
N ILE A 165 1.63 13.81 1.43
CA ILE A 165 1.83 15.01 2.25
C ILE A 165 2.76 14.71 3.45
N GLY A 166 2.54 13.59 4.14
CA GLY A 166 3.42 13.17 5.23
C GLY A 166 4.85 12.90 4.74
N LEU A 167 4.99 12.14 3.65
CA LEU A 167 6.29 11.83 3.08
C LEU A 167 7.08 13.09 2.67
N LEU A 168 6.41 14.06 2.03
CA LEU A 168 7.03 15.29 1.53
C LEU A 168 7.34 16.31 2.62
N PHE A 169 6.38 16.61 3.49
CA PHE A 169 6.53 17.71 4.45
C PHE A 169 7.00 17.27 5.83
N ALA A 170 6.63 16.06 6.27
CA ALA A 170 7.08 15.54 7.55
C ALA A 170 8.44 14.85 7.42
N ASP A 171 8.56 13.91 6.49
CA ASP A 171 9.76 13.06 6.41
C ASP A 171 10.90 13.68 5.61
N SER A 172 10.62 14.29 4.46
CA SER A 172 11.69 14.72 3.53
C SER A 172 12.67 15.73 4.13
N PRO A 173 12.27 16.81 4.85
CA PRO A 173 13.24 17.77 5.37
C PRO A 173 14.22 17.13 6.35
N ARG A 174 13.72 16.26 7.23
CA ARG A 174 14.55 15.47 8.16
C ARG A 174 15.48 14.52 7.42
N GLN A 175 14.95 13.78 6.46
CA GLN A 175 15.71 12.74 5.78
C GLN A 175 16.77 13.31 4.84
N ILE A 176 16.53 14.49 4.25
CA ILE A 176 17.53 15.23 3.48
C ILE A 176 18.69 15.66 4.39
N ILE A 177 18.41 16.21 5.58
CA ILE A 177 19.48 16.58 6.52
C ILE A 177 20.23 15.35 7.02
N ASN A 178 19.52 14.27 7.30
CA ASN A 178 20.14 13.01 7.68
C ASN A 178 21.05 12.50 6.54
N GLY A 179 20.57 12.50 5.31
CA GLY A 179 21.33 12.12 4.13
C GLY A 179 22.57 12.99 3.91
N LEU A 180 22.46 14.31 4.05
CA LEU A 180 23.59 15.24 3.95
C LEU A 180 24.62 15.04 5.07
N THR A 181 24.15 14.75 6.29
CA THR A 181 25.04 14.45 7.42
C THR A 181 25.77 13.13 7.20
N LEU A 182 25.07 12.09 6.73
CA LEU A 182 25.69 10.83 6.31
C LEU A 182 26.70 11.04 5.19
N TRP A 183 26.35 11.85 4.17
CA TRP A 183 27.26 12.20 3.09
C TRP A 183 28.51 12.90 3.61
N SER A 184 28.35 13.88 4.50
CA SER A 184 29.48 14.59 5.12
C SER A 184 30.37 13.64 5.92
N VAL A 185 29.81 12.76 6.74
CA VAL A 185 30.60 11.83 7.56
C VAL A 185 31.31 10.79 6.69
N LEU A 186 30.67 10.29 5.63
CA LEU A 186 31.22 9.26 4.75
C LEU A 186 32.20 9.80 3.71
N PHE A 187 31.96 11.00 3.17
CA PHE A 187 32.76 11.61 2.10
C PHE A 187 33.66 12.76 2.56
N ALA A 188 33.30 13.60 3.55
CA ALA A 188 34.22 14.65 4.02
C ALA A 188 35.40 14.09 4.84
N ALA A 189 35.21 12.95 5.51
CA ALA A 189 36.32 12.19 6.09
C ALA A 189 37.27 11.63 5.01
N SER A 190 36.80 11.46 3.77
CA SER A 190 37.62 10.96 2.65
C SER A 190 38.58 12.01 2.08
N ASP A 191 38.24 13.31 2.14
CA ASP A 191 39.12 14.38 1.67
C ASP A 191 40.26 14.69 2.67
N ILE A 192 40.01 14.57 3.98
CA ILE A 192 41.01 14.88 5.01
C ILE A 192 42.10 13.79 5.09
N ASP A 193 41.73 12.51 4.94
CA ASP A 193 42.71 11.40 4.93
C ASP A 193 43.56 11.37 3.65
N ILE A 194 43.08 11.94 2.54
CA ILE A 194 43.88 12.08 1.30
C ILE A 194 44.94 13.17 1.45
N VAL A 195 44.67 14.25 2.19
CA VAL A 195 45.64 15.34 2.40
C VAL A 195 46.74 14.96 3.40
N ASN A 196 46.43 14.13 4.40
CA ASN A 196 47.41 13.69 5.40
C ASN A 196 48.21 12.43 5.01
N SER A 197 47.86 11.78 3.90
CA SER A 197 48.60 10.61 3.36
C SER A 197 49.59 11.00 2.25
N THR A 198 50.00 12.27 2.19
CA THR A 198 51.03 12.75 1.27
C THR A 198 52.43 12.45 1.77
N ASP A 199 52.70 11.18 2.10
CA ASP A 199 54.06 10.65 2.16
C ASP A 199 54.04 9.21 1.62
N ASN A 200 54.25 9.13 0.30
CA ASN A 200 54.74 7.96 -0.42
C ASN A 200 53.80 6.75 -0.58
N VAL A 201 52.66 6.89 -1.29
CA VAL A 201 52.13 5.76 -2.08
C VAL A 201 51.61 6.25 -3.43
N SER A 202 52.12 5.60 -4.47
CA SER A 202 51.94 5.88 -5.88
C SER A 202 50.49 6.04 -6.31
N ALA A 203 50.26 7.09 -7.11
CA ALA A 203 49.04 7.33 -7.85
C ALA A 203 48.70 6.13 -8.74
N ASN A 204 47.70 5.33 -8.34
CA ASN A 204 46.90 4.54 -9.25
C ASN A 204 45.50 5.13 -9.28
N VAL A 205 45.35 6.17 -10.10
CA VAL A 205 44.07 6.61 -10.64
C VAL A 205 43.59 5.49 -11.57
N ILE A 206 42.82 4.53 -11.06
CA ILE A 206 42.26 3.44 -11.86
C ILE A 206 40.77 3.23 -11.51
N THR A 207 39.95 3.73 -12.44
CA THR A 207 38.66 3.20 -12.91
C THR A 207 37.60 2.78 -11.87
N GLY A 208 36.54 3.60 -11.79
CA GLY A 208 35.18 3.19 -12.13
C GLY A 208 34.52 2.08 -11.28
N ASP A 209 33.68 2.53 -10.36
CA ASP A 209 32.39 1.93 -9.97
C ASP A 209 32.33 0.76 -8.96
N THR A 210 33.39 -0.02 -8.74
CA THR A 210 33.33 -1.17 -7.78
C THR A 210 34.26 -1.05 -6.56
N THR A 211 35.27 -0.18 -6.65
CA THR A 211 36.22 0.10 -5.54
C THR A 211 35.66 1.12 -4.53
N ALA A 212 34.77 2.01 -4.96
CA ALA A 212 34.13 2.99 -4.10
C ALA A 212 33.24 2.34 -3.03
N VAL A 213 32.44 1.34 -3.41
CA VAL A 213 31.56 0.61 -2.48
C VAL A 213 32.35 -0.24 -1.47
N HIS A 214 33.44 -0.89 -1.90
CA HIS A 214 34.30 -1.66 -0.98
C HIS A 214 35.07 -0.74 -0.01
N GLY A 215 35.44 0.47 -0.45
CA GLY A 215 36.00 1.52 0.40
C GLY A 215 35.00 2.07 1.42
N ILE A 216 33.72 2.22 1.05
CA ILE A 216 32.67 2.67 1.97
C ILE A 216 32.41 1.63 3.08
N ILE A 217 32.36 0.33 2.73
CA ILE A 217 32.09 -0.76 3.68
C ILE A 217 33.22 -0.95 4.69
N SER A 218 34.49 -0.87 4.24
CA SER A 218 35.64 -0.97 5.14
C SER A 218 35.75 0.21 6.10
N ARG A 219 35.26 1.39 5.71
CA ARG A 219 35.25 2.61 6.54
C ARG A 219 34.08 2.66 7.52
N ILE A 220 32.90 2.14 7.14
CA ILE A 220 31.81 1.86 8.08
C ILE A 220 32.30 0.91 9.18
N LYS A 221 33.11 -0.10 8.82
CA LYS A 221 33.72 -1.03 9.79
C LYS A 221 34.71 -0.34 10.74
N ILE A 222 35.46 0.66 10.26
CA ILE A 222 36.41 1.44 11.08
C ILE A 222 35.68 2.39 12.04
N ILE A 223 34.67 3.12 11.56
CA ILE A 223 33.82 4.01 12.39
C ILE A 223 33.05 3.19 13.44
N ALA A 224 32.63 1.97 13.10
CA ALA A 224 31.99 1.04 14.02
C ALA A 224 32.91 0.54 15.16
N GLN A 225 34.22 0.61 14.98
CA GLN A 225 35.21 0.15 15.97
C GLN A 225 35.70 1.25 16.91
N THR A 226 35.55 2.53 16.54
CA THR A 226 36.04 3.67 17.33
C THR A 226 35.06 4.14 18.42
N ASN A 227 33.74 3.97 18.25
CA ASN A 227 32.72 4.24 19.28
C ASN A 227 31.41 3.48 18.99
N HIS A 228 31.07 2.48 19.81
CA HIS A 228 29.87 1.65 19.61
C HIS A 228 28.56 2.45 19.67
N GLU A 229 28.45 3.45 20.54
CA GLU A 229 27.23 4.26 20.68
C GLU A 229 26.95 5.12 19.43
N GLU A 230 27.99 5.67 18.83
CA GLU A 230 27.90 6.55 17.66
C GLU A 230 27.56 5.76 16.39
N ALA A 231 28.18 4.60 16.23
CA ALA A 231 27.96 3.73 15.08
C ALA A 231 26.52 3.17 15.02
N VAL A 232 25.94 2.85 16.18
CA VAL A 232 24.55 2.38 16.28
C VAL A 232 23.57 3.47 15.83
N MET A 233 23.78 4.71 16.27
CA MET A 233 22.94 5.84 15.86
C MET A 233 23.08 6.13 14.36
N LEU A 234 24.31 6.15 13.85
CA LEU A 234 24.59 6.33 12.42
C LEU A 234 23.93 5.24 11.57
N SER A 235 23.92 3.99 12.05
CA SER A 235 23.25 2.86 11.40
C SER A 235 21.72 3.04 11.35
N PHE A 236 21.10 3.46 12.45
CA PHE A 236 19.66 3.78 12.47
C PHE A 236 19.32 4.92 11.51
N MET A 237 20.15 5.96 11.49
CA MET A 237 19.98 7.11 10.61
C MET A 237 20.07 6.70 9.13
N PHE A 238 21.07 5.89 8.76
CA PHE A 238 21.22 5.34 7.42
C PHE A 238 20.04 4.45 7.01
N LEU A 239 19.61 3.54 7.89
CA LEU A 239 18.46 2.68 7.63
C LEU A 239 17.19 3.49 7.41
N SER A 240 16.95 4.52 8.23
CA SER A 240 15.79 5.40 8.09
C SER A 240 15.80 6.19 6.78
N PHE A 241 16.98 6.66 6.36
CA PHE A 241 17.18 7.34 5.09
C PHE A 241 16.92 6.41 3.91
N LEU A 242 17.40 5.16 3.97
CA LEU A 242 17.17 4.15 2.93
C LEU A 242 15.67 3.82 2.78
N ILE A 243 14.96 3.62 3.90
CA ILE A 243 13.51 3.38 3.89
C ILE A 243 12.79 4.58 3.25
N TRP A 244 13.13 5.79 3.66
CA TRP A 244 12.56 7.00 3.08
C TRP A 244 12.85 7.10 1.57
N LEU A 245 14.08 6.80 1.14
CA LEU A 245 14.48 6.82 -0.27
C LEU A 245 13.63 5.84 -1.11
N LEU A 246 13.41 4.62 -0.61
CA LEU A 246 12.55 3.64 -1.28
C LEU A 246 11.10 4.13 -1.40
N LEU A 247 10.57 4.76 -0.35
CA LEU A 247 9.23 5.37 -0.38
C LEU A 247 9.17 6.58 -1.33
N PHE A 248 10.23 7.38 -1.41
CA PHE A 248 10.32 8.52 -2.30
C PHE A 248 10.42 8.12 -3.78
N ILE A 249 11.16 7.04 -4.09
CA ILE A 249 11.19 6.44 -5.42
C ILE A 249 9.78 5.97 -5.82
N LYS A 250 9.10 5.25 -4.92
CA LYS A 250 7.72 4.80 -5.15
C LYS A 250 6.77 5.97 -5.40
N PHE A 251 6.90 7.06 -4.64
CA PHE A 251 6.15 8.30 -4.86
C PHE A 251 6.46 8.93 -6.23
N THR A 252 7.74 8.96 -6.62
CA THR A 252 8.17 9.50 -7.93
C THR A 252 7.55 8.72 -9.09
N ILE A 253 7.54 7.38 -9.00
CA ILE A 253 6.85 6.52 -9.98
C ILE A 253 5.34 6.85 -10.04
N ALA A 254 4.70 7.09 -8.88
CA ALA A 254 3.29 7.48 -8.83
C ALA A 254 3.04 8.86 -9.47
N VAL A 255 3.95 9.83 -9.31
CA VAL A 255 3.84 11.13 -9.97
C VAL A 255 3.92 10.97 -11.49
N ILE A 256 4.89 10.22 -12.00
CA ILE A 256 5.02 9.96 -13.45
C ILE A 256 3.78 9.23 -13.98
N GLY A 257 3.33 8.19 -13.28
CA GLY A 257 2.10 7.46 -13.61
C GLY A 257 0.86 8.35 -13.60
N SER A 258 0.78 9.31 -12.67
CA SER A 258 -0.37 10.20 -12.57
C SER A 258 -0.51 11.13 -13.76
N ILE A 259 0.59 11.53 -14.40
CA ILE A 259 0.56 12.34 -15.63
C ILE A 259 -0.12 11.55 -16.75
N TYR A 260 0.27 10.27 -16.92
CA TYR A 260 -0.36 9.38 -17.90
C TYR A 260 -1.84 9.15 -17.60
N VAL A 261 -2.19 8.91 -16.32
CA VAL A 261 -3.58 8.73 -15.89
C VAL A 261 -4.41 9.98 -16.18
N CYS A 262 -3.92 11.18 -15.83
CA CYS A 262 -4.62 12.43 -16.11
C CYS A 262 -4.77 12.72 -17.60
N TYR A 263 -3.76 12.42 -18.42
CA TYR A 263 -3.84 12.60 -19.86
C TYR A 263 -4.95 11.72 -20.47
N ARG A 264 -4.99 10.44 -20.08
CA ARG A 264 -5.99 9.50 -20.58
C ARG A 264 -7.39 9.84 -20.06
N PHE A 265 -7.50 10.14 -18.77
CA PHE A 265 -8.76 10.52 -18.13
C PHE A 265 -9.33 11.83 -18.71
N GLY A 266 -8.49 12.81 -19.03
CA GLY A 266 -8.93 14.07 -19.65
C GLY A 266 -9.46 13.92 -21.09
N LYS A 267 -9.23 12.78 -21.74
CA LYS A 267 -9.79 12.46 -23.06
C LYS A 267 -11.19 11.85 -22.95
N ASP A 268 -11.50 11.28 -21.78
CA ASP A 268 -12.69 10.48 -21.51
C ASP A 268 -13.60 11.24 -20.53
N ASN A 269 -14.52 12.07 -21.04
CA ASN A 269 -15.41 12.97 -20.25
C ASN A 269 -16.51 12.25 -19.44
N GLN A 270 -16.31 11.01 -18.99
CA GLN A 270 -17.37 10.25 -18.29
C GLN A 270 -17.40 10.44 -16.78
N PHE A 271 -16.29 10.85 -16.16
CA PHE A 271 -16.21 11.03 -14.72
C PHE A 271 -15.62 12.40 -14.40
N GLU A 272 -16.21 13.11 -13.44
CA GLU A 272 -15.68 14.42 -13.03
C GLU A 272 -14.37 14.29 -12.25
N THR A 273 -14.17 13.18 -11.53
CA THR A 273 -12.97 12.97 -10.71
C THR A 273 -12.48 11.52 -10.71
N ILE A 274 -11.16 11.33 -10.57
CA ILE A 274 -10.57 9.99 -10.44
C ILE A 274 -11.09 9.27 -9.17
N ARG A 275 -11.38 10.02 -8.11
CA ARG A 275 -11.96 9.47 -6.88
C ARG A 275 -13.30 8.79 -7.14
N GLU A 276 -14.14 9.41 -7.94
CA GLU A 276 -15.46 8.92 -8.34
C GLU A 276 -15.35 7.67 -9.22
N TYR A 277 -14.43 7.70 -10.19
CA TYR A 277 -14.10 6.51 -10.99
C TYR A 277 -13.67 5.31 -10.12
N ILE A 278 -12.77 5.54 -9.16
CA ILE A 278 -12.32 4.49 -8.23
C ILE A 278 -13.49 3.99 -7.39
N TYR A 279 -14.36 4.89 -6.92
CA TYR A 279 -15.54 4.54 -6.14
C TYR A 279 -16.47 3.59 -6.89
N VAL A 280 -16.85 4.00 -8.10
CA VAL A 280 -17.74 3.22 -8.98
C VAL A 280 -17.10 1.88 -9.35
N THR A 281 -15.80 1.87 -9.67
CA THR A 281 -15.07 0.63 -9.99
C THR A 281 -15.06 -0.34 -8.80
N VAL A 282 -14.85 0.17 -7.59
CA VAL A 282 -14.86 -0.63 -6.36
C VAL A 282 -16.25 -1.19 -6.08
N ASN A 283 -17.31 -0.39 -6.25
CA ASN A 283 -18.69 -0.84 -6.04
C ASN A 283 -19.07 -1.92 -7.06
N TYR A 284 -18.78 -1.68 -8.34
CA TYR A 284 -19.02 -2.66 -9.39
C TYR A 284 -18.32 -4.00 -9.12
N ASN A 285 -17.03 -3.96 -8.75
CA ASN A 285 -16.28 -5.16 -8.42
C ASN A 285 -16.86 -5.87 -7.20
N LEU A 286 -17.34 -5.11 -6.21
CA LEU A 286 -17.97 -5.66 -5.01
C LEU A 286 -19.28 -6.39 -5.35
N ASP A 287 -20.16 -5.75 -6.11
CA ASP A 287 -21.45 -6.31 -6.52
C ASP A 287 -21.26 -7.58 -7.35
N TYR A 288 -20.35 -7.53 -8.33
CA TYR A 288 -19.97 -8.68 -9.14
C TYR A 288 -19.44 -9.85 -8.29
N LEU A 289 -18.60 -9.55 -7.29
CA LEU A 289 -18.07 -10.58 -6.39
C LEU A 289 -19.19 -11.21 -5.57
N ILE A 290 -20.11 -10.42 -5.02
CA ILE A 290 -21.22 -10.94 -4.21
C ILE A 290 -22.12 -11.84 -5.04
N GLU A 291 -22.49 -11.42 -6.24
CA GLU A 291 -23.30 -12.22 -7.14
C GLU A 291 -22.61 -13.54 -7.49
N LYS A 292 -21.31 -13.48 -7.83
CA LYS A 292 -20.49 -14.66 -8.11
C LYS A 292 -20.45 -15.65 -6.95
N TYR A 293 -20.29 -15.18 -5.72
CA TYR A 293 -20.21 -16.05 -4.55
C TYR A 293 -21.57 -16.58 -4.11
N LYS A 294 -22.64 -15.78 -4.24
CA LYS A 294 -24.03 -16.25 -4.04
C LYS A 294 -24.36 -17.37 -5.02
N TYR A 295 -24.04 -17.19 -6.30
CA TYR A 295 -24.24 -18.21 -7.33
C TYR A 295 -23.46 -19.49 -7.03
N LYS A 296 -22.16 -19.38 -6.72
CA LYS A 296 -21.32 -20.54 -6.37
C LYS A 296 -21.89 -21.32 -5.17
N ASN A 297 -22.35 -20.61 -4.14
CA ASN A 297 -22.90 -21.23 -2.94
C ASN A 297 -24.23 -21.94 -3.23
N PHE A 298 -25.10 -21.33 -4.06
CA PHE A 298 -26.37 -21.93 -4.47
C PHE A 298 -26.16 -23.29 -5.14
N TYR A 299 -25.33 -23.37 -6.17
CA TYR A 299 -25.08 -24.64 -6.88
C TYR A 299 -24.37 -25.68 -6.00
N SER A 300 -23.43 -25.25 -5.15
CA SER A 300 -22.77 -26.17 -4.21
C SER A 300 -23.78 -26.79 -3.25
N ARG A 301 -24.77 -26.02 -2.80
CA ARG A 301 -25.83 -26.50 -1.91
C ARG A 301 -26.83 -27.39 -2.63
N THR A 302 -27.25 -27.04 -3.85
CA THR A 302 -28.11 -27.88 -4.67
C THR A 302 -27.45 -29.22 -5.00
N SER A 303 -26.16 -29.24 -5.33
CA SER A 303 -25.42 -30.49 -5.58
C SER A 303 -25.32 -31.39 -4.34
N LEU A 304 -25.33 -30.81 -3.14
CA LEU A 304 -25.33 -31.58 -1.89
C LEU A 304 -26.72 -32.17 -1.60
N ILE A 305 -27.78 -31.43 -1.92
CA ILE A 305 -29.17 -31.90 -1.76
C ILE A 305 -29.46 -33.05 -2.73
N ASP A 306 -29.08 -32.92 -4.02
CA ASP A 306 -29.21 -34.01 -4.99
C ASP A 306 -28.39 -35.26 -4.59
N SER A 307 -27.27 -35.07 -3.88
CA SER A 307 -26.48 -36.20 -3.36
C SER A 307 -27.09 -36.84 -2.10
N SER A 308 -27.75 -36.06 -1.22
CA SER A 308 -28.40 -36.60 -0.02
C SER A 308 -29.74 -37.25 -0.31
N ASP A 309 -30.46 -36.80 -1.34
CA ASP A 309 -31.74 -37.38 -1.75
C ASP A 309 -31.55 -38.71 -2.51
N SER A 310 -30.31 -39.07 -2.85
CA SER A 310 -29.95 -40.36 -3.46
C SER A 310 -29.70 -41.49 -2.44
N GLU A 311 -29.85 -41.23 -1.14
CA GLU A 311 -29.62 -42.21 -0.05
C GLU A 311 -30.93 -42.66 0.67
N PHE A 312 -32.09 -42.36 0.09
CA PHE A 312 -33.40 -42.83 0.59
C PHE A 312 -34.06 -43.79 -0.42
N ASP A 313 -33.83 -45.11 -0.24
CA ASP A 313 -34.52 -46.18 -0.96
C ASP A 313 -35.98 -46.29 -0.52
N SER A 314 -36.93 -46.28 -1.48
CA SER A 314 -37.81 -47.43 -1.78
C SER A 314 -39.02 -47.06 -2.67
N ASP A 315 -39.22 -47.87 -3.71
CA ASP A 315 -40.47 -48.25 -4.39
C ASP A 315 -41.46 -47.15 -4.83
N TRP A 316 -41.33 -46.76 -6.10
CA TRP A 316 -42.44 -46.83 -7.06
C TRP A 316 -41.91 -46.81 -8.49
N GLU A 317 -42.31 -47.83 -9.26
CA GLU A 317 -41.95 -48.03 -10.66
C GLU A 317 -42.88 -47.17 -11.54
N LEU A 318 -42.32 -46.18 -12.23
CA LEU A 318 -42.99 -45.50 -13.34
C LEU A 318 -41.95 -45.14 -14.41
N ASP A 319 -42.05 -45.87 -15.52
CA ASP A 319 -41.18 -45.79 -16.69
C ASP A 319 -41.10 -44.37 -17.25
N LEU A 320 -39.95 -43.72 -17.07
CA LEU A 320 -39.51 -42.57 -17.86
C LEU A 320 -38.10 -42.86 -18.42
N PRO A 321 -37.82 -42.43 -19.66
CA PRO A 321 -36.66 -42.88 -20.41
C PRO A 321 -35.37 -42.47 -19.70
N LYS A 322 -34.46 -43.44 -19.50
CA LYS A 322 -33.10 -43.26 -18.97
C LYS A 322 -32.33 -42.22 -19.79
N LEU A 323 -32.45 -40.95 -19.44
CA LEU A 323 -31.56 -39.90 -19.91
C LEU A 323 -30.21 -40.08 -19.21
N LYS A 324 -29.17 -40.29 -20.01
CA LYS A 324 -27.76 -40.34 -19.59
C LYS A 324 -27.33 -39.00 -18.97
N LEU A 325 -27.66 -38.75 -17.70
CA LEU A 325 -27.35 -37.47 -17.03
C LEU A 325 -25.89 -37.33 -16.57
N ASN A 326 -25.17 -38.43 -16.29
CA ASN A 326 -23.81 -38.35 -15.71
C ASN A 326 -22.74 -37.79 -16.65
N GLY A 327 -22.96 -37.79 -17.97
CA GLY A 327 -21.99 -37.28 -18.95
C GLY A 327 -22.16 -35.81 -19.33
N GLN A 328 -23.38 -35.25 -19.19
CA GLN A 328 -23.63 -33.84 -19.49
C GLN A 328 -23.24 -32.93 -18.33
N TYR A 329 -23.48 -33.35 -17.08
CA TYR A 329 -23.20 -32.54 -15.89
C TYR A 329 -21.71 -32.24 -15.67
N TYR A 330 -20.81 -33.21 -15.88
CA TYR A 330 -19.37 -32.97 -15.80
C TYR A 330 -18.88 -32.05 -16.92
N ASN A 331 -19.50 -32.12 -18.10
CA ASN A 331 -19.18 -31.24 -19.22
C ASN A 331 -19.78 -29.84 -19.03
N GLU A 332 -20.95 -29.70 -18.40
CA GLU A 332 -21.53 -28.41 -18.01
C GLU A 332 -20.75 -27.75 -16.87
N MET A 333 -20.36 -28.50 -15.84
CA MET A 333 -19.54 -27.97 -14.76
C MET A 333 -18.14 -27.61 -15.25
N ASN A 334 -17.56 -28.35 -16.20
CA ASN A 334 -16.30 -27.99 -16.84
C ASN A 334 -16.45 -26.83 -17.83
N CYS A 335 -17.56 -26.73 -18.58
CA CYS A 335 -17.78 -25.60 -19.49
C CYS A 335 -18.11 -24.33 -18.70
N ILE A 336 -18.86 -24.42 -17.60
CA ILE A 336 -19.14 -23.32 -16.67
C ILE A 336 -17.87 -22.99 -15.90
N ASN A 337 -17.06 -23.94 -15.46
CA ASN A 337 -15.74 -23.63 -14.89
C ASN A 337 -14.78 -23.06 -15.95
N ASN A 338 -14.90 -23.42 -17.23
CA ASN A 338 -14.09 -22.82 -18.30
C ASN A 338 -14.58 -21.42 -18.65
N GLU A 339 -15.88 -21.20 -18.78
CA GLU A 339 -16.51 -19.90 -19.01
C GLU A 339 -16.37 -18.99 -17.78
N MET A 340 -16.52 -19.52 -16.57
CA MET A 340 -16.25 -18.83 -15.31
C MET A 340 -14.75 -18.67 -15.03
N SER A 341 -13.88 -19.55 -15.54
CA SER A 341 -12.43 -19.32 -15.48
C SER A 341 -12.06 -18.24 -16.48
N LYS A 342 -12.63 -18.23 -17.68
CA LYS A 342 -12.55 -17.14 -18.67
C LYS A 342 -13.11 -15.84 -18.08
N VAL A 343 -14.17 -15.88 -17.28
CA VAL A 343 -14.79 -14.74 -16.55
C VAL A 343 -14.03 -14.37 -15.25
N SER A 344 -13.29 -15.29 -14.65
CA SER A 344 -12.29 -15.02 -13.61
C SER A 344 -10.98 -14.48 -14.18
N PHE A 345 -10.74 -14.76 -15.47
CA PHE A 345 -9.74 -14.18 -16.36
C PHE A 345 -10.30 -13.01 -17.16
N ILE A 346 -11.59 -12.64 -17.02
CA ILE A 346 -12.07 -11.32 -17.40
C ILE A 346 -11.43 -10.42 -16.36
N ARG A 347 -10.18 -10.07 -16.67
CA ARG A 347 -9.60 -8.85 -16.18
C ARG A 347 -10.66 -7.79 -16.43
N THR A 348 -10.98 -7.01 -15.41
CA THR A 348 -11.73 -5.78 -15.64
C THR A 348 -11.04 -5.07 -16.81
N PRO A 349 -11.73 -4.87 -17.96
CA PRO A 349 -11.07 -4.38 -19.16
C PRO A 349 -10.27 -3.12 -18.82
N ASP A 350 -9.10 -2.95 -19.44
CA ASP A 350 -8.18 -1.83 -19.18
C ASP A 350 -8.74 -0.45 -19.61
N THR A 351 -10.05 -0.38 -19.85
CA THR A 351 -10.79 0.74 -20.42
C THR A 351 -11.81 1.28 -19.43
N LEU A 352 -12.05 2.59 -19.49
CA LEU A 352 -13.07 3.25 -18.67
C LEU A 352 -14.48 2.68 -18.93
N TYR A 353 -14.74 2.16 -20.13
CA TYR A 353 -16.04 1.65 -20.60
C TYR A 353 -16.46 0.28 -20.05
N SER A 354 -15.64 -0.31 -19.18
CA SER A 354 -15.91 -1.65 -18.64
C SER A 354 -16.98 -1.70 -17.57
N VAL A 355 -17.31 -0.55 -16.96
CA VAL A 355 -18.39 -0.48 -15.97
C VAL A 355 -19.74 -0.44 -16.73
N PRO A 356 -20.77 -1.17 -16.29
CA PRO A 356 -22.08 -1.11 -16.93
C PRO A 356 -22.71 0.29 -16.90
N SER A 357 -23.57 0.57 -17.88
CA SER A 357 -24.12 1.91 -18.10
C SER A 357 -24.92 2.50 -16.93
N TYR A 358 -25.51 1.62 -16.12
CA TYR A 358 -26.34 1.98 -14.97
C TYR A 358 -25.56 2.55 -13.77
N TYR A 359 -24.22 2.47 -13.76
CA TYR A 359 -23.38 3.12 -12.75
C TYR A 359 -22.96 4.55 -13.12
N TYR A 360 -23.35 5.05 -14.29
CA TYR A 360 -22.95 6.37 -14.80
C TYR A 360 -24.01 7.48 -14.60
N GLN A 361 -25.02 7.26 -13.75
CA GLN A 361 -26.16 8.19 -13.57
C GLN A 361 -25.95 9.25 -12.49
#